data_AF-A0A4D6LW84-F1
#
_entry.id   AF-A0A4D6LW84-F1
#
_cell.length_a   1.000
_cell.length_b   1.000
_cell.length_c   1.000
_cell.angle_alpha   90.00
_cell.angle_beta   90.00
_cell.angle_gamma   90.00
#
_symmetry.space_group_name_H-M   'P 1'
#
loop_
_entity.id
_entity.type
_entity.pdbx_description
1 polymer ?
#
loop_
_entity_poly.entity_id
_entity_poly.type
_entity_poly.pdbx_seq_one_letter_code
_entity_poly.pdbx_strand_id
1 'polypeptide(L)'
;MSITISQEEANLITESPLPSLMKAFAEFQSRALVIGRHMGHELIKVGQTEDLEAQIASLKKQLRVANTEKDNLAGEVGDFQKQLQQAIGDRKSWRNCCLEAEEKLKKSSEEASALKRSIDEMKTAHAELDKEVWELREGVVEEHELGFRKALRQAALLFDIPADDDHFDVGKDVYQKALVRIEDIPVISDQAEDTPHTPTAEDTERSRDGNADGAGDRD
;
A
#
# COMPACT_ATOMS: atom_id res chain seq x y z
N MET A 1 -77.55 -28.63 39.06
CA MET A 1 -78.54 -28.00 39.95
C MET A 1 -79.76 -28.91 40.01
N SER A 2 -80.21 -29.28 41.21
CA SER A 2 -81.52 -29.91 41.41
C SER A 2 -82.51 -28.78 41.67
N ILE A 3 -83.55 -28.67 40.86
CA ILE A 3 -84.65 -27.72 41.11
C ILE A 3 -85.69 -28.48 41.92
N THR A 4 -85.87 -28.09 43.18
CA THR A 4 -86.86 -28.66 44.09
C THR A 4 -88.01 -27.68 44.27
N ILE A 5 -89.23 -28.13 44.00
CA ILE A 5 -90.46 -27.36 44.19
C ILE A 5 -90.82 -27.39 45.68
N SER A 6 -91.17 -26.24 46.26
CA SER A 6 -91.61 -26.16 47.65
C SER A 6 -93.02 -26.75 47.82
N GLN A 7 -93.37 -27.15 49.04
CA GLN A 7 -94.68 -27.73 49.32
C GLN A 7 -95.83 -26.73 49.06
N GLU A 8 -95.60 -25.44 49.30
CA GLU A 8 -96.55 -24.35 48.98
C GLU A 8 -96.85 -24.28 47.47
N GLU A 9 -95.80 -24.32 46.64
CA GLU A 9 -95.92 -24.26 45.18
C GLU A 9 -96.58 -25.51 44.61
N ALA A 10 -96.28 -26.68 45.19
CA ALA A 10 -96.92 -27.94 44.81
C ALA A 10 -98.44 -27.90 45.05
N ASN A 11 -98.86 -27.40 46.22
CA ASN A 11 -100.28 -27.25 46.56
C ASN A 11 -100.99 -26.26 45.61
N LEU A 12 -100.34 -25.15 45.27
CA LEU A 12 -100.86 -24.14 44.34
C LEU A 12 -101.09 -24.69 42.92
N ILE A 13 -100.22 -25.59 42.46
CA ILE A 13 -100.33 -26.24 41.15
C ILE A 13 -101.50 -27.24 41.13
N THR A 14 -101.70 -28.00 42.22
CA THR A 14 -102.78 -28.99 42.32
C THR A 14 -104.17 -28.39 42.48
N GLU A 15 -104.31 -27.20 43.07
CA GLU A 15 -105.60 -26.53 43.29
C GLU A 15 -106.03 -25.59 42.14
N SER A 16 -105.13 -25.31 41.19
CA SER A 16 -105.40 -24.38 40.08
C SER A 16 -106.22 -25.00 38.94
N PRO A 17 -107.17 -24.26 38.32
CA PRO A 17 -107.91 -24.74 37.16
C PRO A 17 -106.99 -24.99 35.95
N LEU A 18 -107.19 -26.12 35.25
CA LEU A 18 -106.39 -26.53 34.08
C LEU A 18 -106.19 -25.42 33.01
N PRO A 19 -107.20 -24.61 32.63
CA PRO A 19 -107.01 -23.54 31.66
C PRO A 19 -106.01 -22.45 32.11
N SER A 20 -105.98 -22.15 33.41
CA SER A 20 -105.04 -21.18 33.99
C SER A 20 -103.62 -21.72 33.97
N LEU A 21 -103.45 -23.02 34.27
CA LEU A 21 -102.15 -23.69 34.19
C LEU A 21 -101.61 -23.72 32.76
N MET A 22 -102.46 -24.01 31.77
CA MET A 22 -102.06 -23.99 30.35
C MET A 22 -101.64 -22.59 29.88
N LYS A 23 -102.31 -21.54 30.33
CA LYS A 23 -101.95 -20.15 30.02
C LYS A 23 -100.61 -19.76 30.63
N ALA A 24 -100.39 -20.09 31.89
CA ALA A 24 -99.11 -19.85 32.57
C ALA A 24 -97.98 -20.64 31.88
N PHE A 25 -98.23 -21.91 31.54
CA PHE A 25 -97.27 -22.74 30.81
C PHE A 25 -96.89 -22.13 29.47
N ALA A 26 -97.87 -21.67 28.66
CA ALA A 26 -97.60 -21.00 27.40
C ALA A 26 -96.81 -19.69 27.59
N GLU A 27 -97.10 -18.91 28.63
CA GLU A 27 -96.36 -17.69 28.97
C GLU A 27 -94.91 -17.99 29.34
N PHE A 28 -94.68 -18.98 30.21
CA PHE A 28 -93.34 -19.41 30.61
C PHE A 28 -92.55 -19.98 29.43
N GLN A 29 -93.18 -20.80 28.58
CA GLN A 29 -92.56 -21.30 27.35
C GLN A 29 -92.17 -20.14 26.42
N SER A 30 -93.05 -19.16 26.23
CA SER A 30 -92.78 -17.98 25.39
C SER A 30 -91.61 -17.16 25.93
N ARG A 31 -91.56 -16.91 27.25
CA ARG A 31 -90.45 -16.18 27.90
C ARG A 31 -89.14 -16.95 27.81
N ALA A 32 -89.16 -18.26 28.08
CA ALA A 32 -88.00 -19.12 27.98
C ALA A 32 -87.42 -19.11 26.55
N LEU A 33 -88.28 -19.11 25.53
CA LEU A 33 -87.86 -19.01 24.13
C LEU A 33 -87.18 -17.67 23.80
N VAL A 34 -87.74 -16.56 24.26
CA VAL A 34 -87.16 -15.21 24.04
C VAL A 34 -85.80 -15.09 24.74
N ILE A 35 -85.70 -15.53 26.00
CA ILE A 35 -84.45 -15.53 26.76
C ILE A 35 -83.42 -16.43 26.08
N GLY A 36 -83.81 -17.64 25.66
CA GLY A 36 -82.93 -18.57 24.95
C GLY A 36 -82.37 -17.98 23.65
N ARG A 37 -83.20 -17.29 22.85
CA ARG A 37 -82.73 -16.58 21.65
C ARG A 37 -81.76 -15.44 21.99
N HIS A 38 -82.07 -14.64 23.01
CA HIS A 38 -81.19 -13.54 23.41
C HIS A 38 -79.83 -14.06 23.90
N MET A 39 -79.83 -15.07 24.79
CA MET A 39 -78.61 -15.73 25.25
C MET A 39 -77.80 -16.33 24.10
N GLY A 40 -78.46 -17.00 23.14
CA GLY A 40 -77.80 -17.54 21.97
C GLY A 40 -77.09 -16.47 21.13
N HIS A 41 -77.73 -15.32 20.94
CA HIS A 41 -77.13 -14.19 20.23
C HIS A 41 -75.94 -13.57 20.98
N GLU A 42 -76.06 -13.40 22.30
CA GLU A 42 -74.95 -12.88 23.11
C GLU A 42 -73.76 -13.86 23.16
N LEU A 43 -74.01 -15.18 23.21
CA LEU A 43 -72.95 -16.19 23.12
C LEU A 43 -72.20 -16.13 21.77
N ILE A 44 -72.90 -15.90 20.65
CA ILE A 44 -72.27 -15.73 19.33
C ILE A 44 -71.37 -14.49 19.33
N LYS A 45 -71.84 -13.36 19.87
CA LYS A 45 -71.03 -12.14 19.99
C LYS A 45 -69.78 -12.36 20.83
N VAL A 46 -69.91 -13.06 21.96
CA VAL A 46 -68.76 -13.40 22.83
C VAL A 46 -67.71 -14.18 22.05
N GLY A 47 -68.11 -15.18 21.27
CA GLY A 47 -67.17 -15.91 20.39
C GLY A 47 -66.50 -15.03 19.33
N GLN A 48 -67.22 -14.07 18.75
CA GLN A 48 -66.64 -13.09 17.81
C GLN A 48 -65.64 -12.15 18.50
N THR A 49 -65.93 -11.73 19.74
CA THR A 49 -65.00 -10.89 20.51
C THR A 49 -63.72 -11.65 20.86
N GLU A 50 -63.81 -12.91 21.24
CA GLU A 50 -62.65 -13.77 21.52
C GLU A 50 -61.77 -13.96 20.28
N ASP A 51 -62.38 -14.16 19.10
CA ASP A 51 -61.63 -14.27 17.84
C ASP A 51 -60.91 -12.95 17.48
N LEU A 52 -61.60 -11.81 17.62
CA LEU A 52 -60.98 -10.49 17.41
C LEU A 52 -59.83 -10.23 18.39
N GLU A 53 -59.97 -10.62 19.66
CA GLU A 53 -58.90 -10.52 20.66
C GLU A 53 -57.67 -11.36 20.26
N ALA A 54 -57.88 -12.58 19.76
CA ALA A 54 -56.80 -13.42 19.25
C ALA A 54 -56.10 -12.79 18.03
N GLN A 55 -56.86 -12.20 17.11
CA GLN A 55 -56.32 -11.47 15.97
C GLN A 55 -55.51 -10.24 16.40
N ILE A 56 -56.00 -9.45 17.37
CA ILE A 56 -55.28 -8.30 17.94
C ILE A 56 -53.97 -8.76 18.59
N ALA A 57 -53.98 -9.86 19.34
CA ALA A 57 -52.78 -10.40 19.97
C ALA A 57 -51.74 -10.84 18.93
N SER A 58 -52.18 -11.50 17.85
CA SER A 58 -51.33 -11.89 16.72
C SER A 58 -50.72 -10.69 16.01
N LEU A 59 -51.53 -9.68 15.66
CA LEU A 59 -51.06 -8.45 15.02
C LEU A 59 -50.07 -7.69 15.91
N LYS A 60 -50.32 -7.59 17.21
CA LYS A 60 -49.38 -7.00 18.18
C LYS A 60 -48.06 -7.77 18.27
N LYS A 61 -48.06 -9.08 18.06
CA LYS A 61 -46.84 -9.89 18.00
C LYS A 61 -46.07 -9.62 16.71
N GLN A 62 -46.76 -9.60 15.57
CA GLN A 62 -46.14 -9.29 14.26
C GLN A 62 -45.54 -7.88 14.23
N LEU A 63 -46.24 -6.88 14.79
CA LEU A 63 -45.73 -5.52 14.88
C LEU A 63 -44.43 -5.42 15.70
N ARG A 64 -44.32 -6.20 16.79
CA ARG A 64 -43.09 -6.26 17.58
C ARG A 64 -41.92 -6.85 16.79
N VAL A 65 -42.16 -7.94 16.06
CA VAL A 65 -41.15 -8.57 15.21
C VAL A 65 -40.70 -7.61 14.11
N ALA A 66 -41.63 -6.99 13.40
CA ALA A 66 -41.33 -6.02 12.35
C ALA A 66 -40.54 -4.81 12.88
N ASN A 67 -40.85 -4.31 14.08
CA ASN A 67 -40.07 -3.24 14.70
C ASN A 67 -38.64 -3.67 15.02
N THR A 68 -38.44 -4.89 15.55
CA THR A 68 -37.08 -5.39 15.81
C THR A 68 -36.27 -5.58 14.51
N GLU A 69 -36.90 -6.07 13.44
CA GLU A 69 -36.27 -6.17 12.12
C GLU A 69 -35.92 -4.80 11.55
N LYS A 70 -36.82 -3.82 11.67
CA LYS A 70 -36.56 -2.42 11.27
C LYS A 70 -35.36 -1.84 12.01
N ASP A 71 -35.26 -2.06 13.31
CA ASP A 71 -34.14 -1.55 14.12
C ASP A 71 -32.81 -2.23 13.76
N ASN A 72 -32.83 -3.54 13.50
CA ASN A 72 -31.66 -4.28 13.02
C ASN A 72 -31.18 -3.77 11.65
N LEU A 73 -32.10 -3.63 10.69
CA LEU A 73 -31.80 -3.10 9.36
C LEU A 73 -31.27 -1.67 9.41
N ALA A 74 -31.82 -0.83 10.30
CA ALA A 74 -31.31 0.53 10.51
C ALA A 74 -29.86 0.52 11.03
N GLY A 75 -29.50 -0.44 11.89
CA GLY A 75 -28.13 -0.68 12.33
C GLY A 75 -27.21 -1.07 11.17
N GLU A 76 -27.60 -2.07 10.38
CA GLU A 76 -26.83 -2.53 9.21
C GLU A 76 -26.59 -1.41 8.19
N VAL A 77 -27.61 -0.61 7.89
CA VAL A 77 -27.48 0.57 7.00
C VAL A 77 -26.46 1.57 7.56
N GLY A 78 -26.48 1.81 8.87
CA GLY A 78 -25.51 2.68 9.53
C GLY A 78 -24.08 2.16 9.40
N ASP A 79 -23.88 0.86 9.54
CA ASP A 79 -22.55 0.24 9.41
C ASP A 79 -22.07 0.22 7.96
N PHE A 80 -22.93 -0.06 6.98
CA PHE A 80 -22.60 0.09 5.57
C PHE A 80 -22.26 1.52 5.20
N GLN A 81 -22.94 2.51 5.78
CA GLN A 81 -22.62 3.93 5.55
C GLN A 81 -21.23 4.29 6.08
N LYS A 82 -20.84 3.79 7.26
CA LYS A 82 -19.47 3.97 7.80
C LYS A 82 -18.42 3.31 6.92
N GLN A 83 -18.65 2.06 6.51
CA GLN A 83 -17.74 1.32 5.63
C GLN A 83 -17.57 2.04 4.29
N LEU A 84 -18.65 2.58 3.72
CA LEU A 84 -18.60 3.33 2.47
C LEU A 84 -17.78 4.61 2.62
N GLN A 85 -17.95 5.37 3.71
CA GLN A 85 -17.14 6.57 3.97
C GLN A 85 -15.66 6.22 4.14
N GLN A 86 -15.35 5.15 4.87
CA GLN A 86 -13.97 4.67 5.01
C GLN A 86 -13.37 4.29 3.65
N ALA A 87 -14.05 3.47 2.85
CA ALA A 87 -13.59 3.05 1.54
C ALA A 87 -13.40 4.24 0.56
N ILE A 88 -14.24 5.27 0.66
CA ILE A 88 -14.05 6.52 -0.10
C ILE A 88 -12.78 7.24 0.34
N GLY A 89 -12.52 7.32 1.65
CA GLY A 89 -11.30 7.88 2.22
C GLY A 89 -10.05 7.15 1.74
N ASP A 90 -10.03 5.82 1.89
CA ASP A 90 -8.93 4.96 1.49
C ASP A 90 -8.66 5.09 -0.01
N ARG A 91 -9.71 5.07 -0.84
CA ARG A 91 -9.58 5.24 -2.29
C ARG A 91 -8.96 6.59 -2.66
N LYS A 92 -9.30 7.67 -1.95
CA LYS A 92 -8.69 8.99 -2.19
C LYS A 92 -7.21 8.99 -1.80
N SER A 93 -6.87 8.40 -0.66
CA SER A 93 -5.49 8.28 -0.20
C SER A 93 -4.65 7.46 -1.19
N TRP A 94 -5.13 6.28 -1.59
CA TRP A 94 -4.46 5.43 -2.58
C TRP A 94 -4.26 6.14 -3.93
N ARG A 95 -5.27 6.88 -4.39
CA ARG A 95 -5.15 7.67 -5.62
C ARG A 95 -4.01 8.70 -5.52
N ASN A 96 -3.92 9.41 -4.41
CA ASN A 96 -2.86 10.40 -4.20
C ASN A 96 -1.47 9.73 -4.15
N CYS A 97 -1.34 8.61 -3.43
CA CYS A 97 -0.10 7.85 -3.39
C CYS A 97 0.34 7.36 -4.78
N CYS A 98 -0.60 6.90 -5.62
CA CYS A 98 -0.30 6.51 -7.00
C CYS A 98 0.21 7.70 -7.83
N LEU A 99 -0.41 8.87 -7.71
CA LEU A 99 0.02 10.08 -8.43
C LEU A 99 1.42 10.52 -7.99
N GLU A 100 1.72 10.52 -6.70
CA GLU A 100 3.06 10.83 -6.19
C GLU A 100 4.12 9.83 -6.66
N ALA A 101 3.77 8.53 -6.71
CA ALA A 101 4.67 7.49 -7.21
C ALA A 101 4.93 7.66 -8.72
N GLU A 102 3.92 8.03 -9.50
CA GLU A 102 4.04 8.30 -10.93
C GLU A 102 4.93 9.52 -11.21
N GLU A 103 4.78 10.59 -10.43
CA GLU A 103 5.63 11.78 -10.54
C GLU A 103 7.09 11.46 -10.18
N LYS A 104 7.33 10.71 -9.09
CA LYS A 104 8.67 10.25 -8.70
C LYS A 104 9.30 9.36 -9.77
N LEU A 105 8.53 8.45 -10.37
CA LEU A 105 9.00 7.58 -11.44
C LEU A 105 9.40 8.41 -12.67
N LYS A 106 8.58 9.39 -13.05
CA LYS A 106 8.89 10.29 -14.18
C LYS A 106 10.19 11.06 -13.93
N LYS A 107 10.34 11.66 -12.76
CA LYS A 107 11.56 12.39 -12.39
C LYS A 107 12.79 11.47 -12.41
N SER A 108 12.70 10.28 -11.83
CA SER A 108 13.80 9.31 -11.83
C SER A 108 14.15 8.84 -13.25
N SER A 109 13.15 8.67 -14.12
CA SER A 109 13.37 8.33 -15.54
C SER A 109 14.09 9.46 -16.28
N GLU A 110 13.76 10.73 -16.01
CA GLU A 110 14.45 11.88 -16.60
C GLU A 110 15.90 11.95 -16.11
N GLU A 111 16.16 11.78 -14.82
CA GLU A 111 17.51 11.70 -14.23
C GLU A 111 18.32 10.55 -14.82
N ALA A 112 17.74 9.35 -14.96
CA ALA A 112 18.39 8.20 -15.59
C ALA A 112 18.77 8.47 -17.05
N SER A 113 17.89 9.15 -17.81
CA SER A 113 18.20 9.55 -19.18
C SER A 113 19.34 10.56 -19.26
N ALA A 114 19.45 11.46 -18.29
CA ALA A 114 20.52 12.44 -18.20
C ALA A 114 21.86 11.80 -17.84
N LEU A 115 21.86 10.91 -16.84
CA LEU A 115 23.04 10.12 -16.48
C LEU A 115 23.51 9.24 -17.64
N LYS A 116 22.58 8.61 -18.37
CA LYS A 116 22.92 7.81 -19.53
C LYS A 116 23.64 8.62 -20.61
N ARG A 117 23.15 9.83 -20.92
CA ARG A 117 23.82 10.76 -21.85
C ARG A 117 25.22 11.13 -21.37
N SER A 118 25.36 11.51 -20.10
CA SER A 118 26.66 11.85 -19.51
C SER A 118 27.66 10.68 -19.55
N ILE A 119 27.20 9.45 -19.30
CA ILE A 119 28.05 8.26 -19.42
C ILE A 119 28.52 8.06 -20.87
N ASP A 120 27.63 8.26 -21.84
CA ASP A 120 27.97 8.08 -23.25
C ASP A 120 28.95 9.18 -23.72
N GLU A 121 28.80 10.43 -23.26
CA GLU A 121 29.76 11.53 -23.47
C GLU A 121 31.14 11.23 -22.85
N MET A 122 31.16 10.73 -21.61
CA MET A 122 32.42 10.36 -20.94
C MET A 122 33.12 9.19 -21.64
N LYS A 123 32.36 8.22 -22.18
CA LYS A 123 32.91 7.13 -22.97
C LYS A 123 33.54 7.60 -24.27
N THR A 124 32.92 8.55 -24.96
CA THR A 124 33.50 9.14 -26.17
C THR A 124 34.77 9.91 -25.85
N ALA A 125 34.77 10.73 -24.79
CA ALA A 125 35.96 11.46 -24.36
C ALA A 125 37.12 10.52 -23.95
N HIS A 126 36.81 9.42 -23.26
CA HIS A 126 37.82 8.42 -22.91
C HIS A 126 38.43 7.75 -24.16
N ALA A 127 37.60 7.42 -25.16
CA ALA A 127 38.09 6.83 -26.40
C ALA A 127 38.98 7.80 -27.20
N GLU A 128 38.66 9.10 -27.19
CA GLU A 128 39.50 10.15 -27.77
C GLU A 128 40.83 10.27 -27.03
N LEU A 129 40.81 10.27 -25.69
CA LEU A 129 42.03 10.33 -24.88
C LEU A 129 42.91 9.07 -25.07
N ASP A 130 42.33 7.88 -25.13
CA ASP A 130 43.08 6.64 -25.40
C ASP A 130 43.81 6.73 -26.75
N LYS A 131 43.16 7.32 -27.75
CA LYS A 131 43.74 7.55 -29.06
C LYS A 131 44.90 8.55 -28.97
N GLU A 132 44.73 9.69 -28.30
CA GLU A 132 45.79 10.68 -28.11
C GLU A 132 47.00 10.09 -27.36
N VAL A 133 46.75 9.28 -26.33
CA VAL A 133 47.81 8.59 -25.57
C VAL A 133 48.56 7.61 -26.47
N TRP A 134 47.85 6.89 -27.36
CA TRP A 134 48.49 6.00 -28.32
C TRP A 134 49.37 6.77 -29.31
N GLU A 135 48.84 7.82 -29.94
CA GLU A 135 49.58 8.67 -30.89
C GLU A 135 50.81 9.31 -30.22
N LEU A 136 50.68 9.76 -28.98
CA LEU A 136 51.79 10.31 -28.21
C LEU A 136 52.87 9.26 -27.91
N ARG A 137 52.47 8.04 -27.55
CA ARG A 137 53.42 6.94 -27.31
C ARG A 137 54.20 6.60 -28.58
N GLU A 138 53.53 6.52 -29.73
CA GLU A 138 54.20 6.31 -31.02
C GLU A 138 55.18 7.45 -31.32
N GLY A 139 54.75 8.70 -31.19
CA GLY A 139 55.63 9.86 -31.42
C GLY A 139 56.86 9.91 -30.51
N VAL A 140 56.72 9.56 -29.22
CA VAL A 140 57.86 9.49 -28.28
C VAL A 140 58.87 8.42 -28.72
N VAL A 141 58.40 7.25 -29.15
CA VAL A 141 59.28 6.18 -29.65
C VAL A 141 59.99 6.62 -30.92
N GLU A 142 59.27 7.20 -31.88
CA GLU A 142 59.85 7.69 -33.14
C GLU A 142 60.94 8.75 -32.92
N GLU A 143 60.69 9.72 -32.04
CA GLU A 143 61.67 10.77 -31.71
C GLU A 143 62.89 10.19 -30.98
N HIS A 144 62.70 9.23 -30.07
CA HIS A 144 63.82 8.54 -29.42
C HIS A 144 64.66 7.74 -30.42
N GLU A 145 64.04 7.00 -31.34
CA GLU A 145 64.75 6.27 -32.40
C GLU A 145 65.50 7.22 -33.35
N LEU A 146 64.90 8.36 -33.69
CA LEU A 146 65.53 9.37 -34.53
C LEU A 146 66.73 10.01 -33.81
N GLY A 147 66.56 10.37 -32.54
CA GLY A 147 67.62 10.90 -31.68
C GLY A 147 68.79 9.92 -31.54
N PHE A 148 68.49 8.64 -31.29
CA PHE A 148 69.49 7.57 -31.20
C PHE A 148 70.25 7.39 -32.52
N ARG A 149 69.55 7.27 -33.66
CA ARG A 149 70.19 7.18 -34.98
C ARG A 149 71.05 8.40 -35.29
N LYS A 150 70.64 9.59 -34.85
CA LYS A 150 71.43 10.82 -34.99
C LYS A 150 72.72 10.75 -34.18
N ALA A 151 72.65 10.28 -32.93
CA ALA A 151 73.82 10.09 -32.08
C ALA A 151 74.80 9.07 -32.67
N LEU A 152 74.32 7.93 -33.20
CA LEU A 152 75.15 6.94 -33.88
C LEU A 152 75.89 7.54 -35.09
N ARG A 153 75.20 8.32 -35.94
CA ARG A 153 75.85 9.01 -37.06
C ARG A 153 76.92 10.01 -36.60
N GLN A 154 76.70 10.70 -35.48
CA GLN A 154 77.69 11.60 -34.90
C GLN A 154 78.89 10.82 -34.36
N ALA A 155 78.67 9.69 -33.69
CA ALA A 155 79.74 8.83 -33.18
C ALA A 155 80.61 8.29 -34.33
N ALA A 156 79.98 7.86 -35.42
CA ALA A 156 80.68 7.41 -36.62
C ALA A 156 81.57 8.48 -37.24
N LEU A 157 81.09 9.72 -37.30
CA LEU A 157 81.87 10.83 -37.86
C LEU A 157 83.01 11.29 -36.95
N LEU A 158 82.80 11.32 -35.63
CA LEU A 158 83.73 11.93 -34.69
C LEU A 158 84.76 10.95 -34.11
N PHE A 159 84.43 9.66 -34.06
CA PHE A 159 85.22 8.64 -33.34
C PHE A 159 85.48 7.37 -34.16
N ASP A 160 85.15 7.34 -35.46
CA ASP A 160 85.30 6.18 -36.36
C ASP A 160 84.59 4.90 -35.86
N ILE A 161 83.49 5.06 -35.12
CA ILE A 161 82.67 3.93 -34.65
C ILE A 161 81.57 3.63 -35.68
N PRO A 162 81.50 2.43 -36.29
CA PRO A 162 80.46 2.12 -37.28
C PRO A 162 79.04 2.36 -36.75
N ALA A 163 78.14 2.87 -37.60
CA ALA A 163 76.75 3.13 -37.22
C ALA A 163 75.92 1.84 -37.04
N ASP A 164 76.43 0.73 -37.59
CA ASP A 164 75.94 -0.64 -37.51
C ASP A 164 76.84 -1.51 -36.59
N ASP A 165 77.55 -0.89 -35.65
CA ASP A 165 78.38 -1.62 -34.69
C ASP A 165 77.51 -2.43 -33.71
N ASP A 166 77.63 -3.76 -33.79
CA ASP A 166 76.91 -4.74 -32.95
C ASP A 166 77.21 -4.62 -31.45
N HIS A 167 78.23 -3.85 -31.04
CA HIS A 167 78.50 -3.58 -29.63
C HIS A 167 77.48 -2.61 -29.00
N PHE A 168 76.72 -1.85 -29.79
CA PHE A 168 75.59 -1.06 -29.28
C PHE A 168 74.36 -1.95 -29.06
N ASP A 169 74.05 -2.21 -27.80
CA ASP A 169 72.92 -3.03 -27.39
C ASP A 169 71.98 -2.23 -26.49
N VAL A 170 70.80 -1.86 -27.02
CA VAL A 170 69.78 -1.10 -26.28
C VAL A 170 69.18 -1.86 -25.09
N GLY A 171 69.36 -3.19 -25.03
CA GLY A 171 68.98 -4.00 -23.88
C GLY A 171 70.02 -4.01 -22.76
N LYS A 172 71.14 -3.31 -22.94
CA LYS A 172 72.21 -3.17 -21.94
C LYS A 172 72.41 -1.71 -21.57
N ASP A 173 72.83 -1.49 -20.34
CA ASP A 173 73.24 -0.17 -19.84
C ASP A 173 74.58 -0.30 -19.08
N VAL A 174 75.23 0.84 -18.85
CA VAL A 174 76.55 0.91 -18.21
C VAL A 174 76.40 0.85 -16.70
N TYR A 175 76.75 -0.30 -16.11
CA TYR A 175 76.80 -0.49 -14.66
C TYR A 175 78.20 -0.89 -14.21
N GLN A 176 78.75 -0.19 -13.22
CA GLN A 176 80.12 -0.43 -12.71
C GLN A 176 81.20 -0.47 -13.81
N LYS A 177 81.07 0.38 -14.83
CA LYS A 177 81.97 0.47 -16.01
C LYS A 177 81.93 -0.76 -16.93
N ALA A 178 80.90 -1.60 -16.83
CA ALA A 178 80.64 -2.69 -17.76
C ALA A 178 79.25 -2.55 -18.39
N LEU A 179 79.06 -3.07 -19.60
CA LEU A 179 77.73 -3.18 -20.21
C LEU A 179 77.03 -4.42 -19.64
N VAL A 180 75.91 -4.19 -18.97
CA VAL A 180 75.12 -5.22 -18.29
C VAL A 180 73.68 -5.12 -18.77
N ARG A 181 72.94 -6.23 -18.84
CA ARG A 181 71.52 -6.21 -19.22
C ARG A 181 70.74 -5.34 -18.25
N ILE A 182 69.79 -4.56 -18.76
CA ILE A 182 69.01 -3.60 -17.95
C ILE A 182 68.30 -4.30 -16.79
N GLU A 183 67.80 -5.53 -17.00
CA GLU A 183 67.09 -6.30 -15.97
C GLU A 183 67.99 -6.78 -14.83
N ASP A 184 69.31 -6.85 -15.06
CA ASP A 184 70.30 -7.29 -14.07
C ASP A 184 70.87 -6.11 -13.27
N ILE A 185 70.54 -4.87 -13.63
CA ILE A 185 70.98 -3.66 -12.92
C ILE A 185 70.07 -3.48 -11.69
N PRO A 186 70.63 -3.45 -10.46
CA PRO A 186 69.82 -3.23 -9.27
C PRO A 186 69.09 -1.89 -9.37
N VAL A 187 67.76 -1.90 -9.25
CA VAL A 187 66.98 -0.67 -9.15
C VAL A 187 67.39 0.04 -7.87
N ILE A 188 68.08 1.17 -8.01
CA ILE A 188 68.39 2.04 -6.88
C ILE A 188 67.07 2.73 -6.52
N SER A 189 66.38 2.27 -5.47
CA SER A 189 65.24 2.99 -4.90
C SER A 189 65.72 4.23 -4.14
N ASP A 190 66.19 5.25 -4.85
CA ASP A 190 66.31 6.60 -4.31
C ASP A 190 65.04 7.39 -4.67
N GLN A 191 64.02 7.18 -3.82
CA GLN A 191 62.92 8.08 -3.44
C GLN A 191 61.91 8.58 -4.50
N ALA A 192 60.68 8.72 -4.01
CA ALA A 192 59.51 9.32 -4.65
C ALA A 192 58.89 8.51 -5.81
N GLU A 193 57.87 7.72 -5.44
CA GLU A 193 56.72 7.55 -6.32
C GLU A 193 56.26 8.94 -6.79
N ASP A 194 56.60 9.34 -8.01
CA ASP A 194 55.75 10.21 -8.81
C ASP A 194 54.71 9.32 -9.49
N THR A 195 53.95 8.59 -8.66
CA THR A 195 52.66 8.07 -9.07
C THR A 195 51.77 9.27 -9.32
N PRO A 196 51.18 9.45 -10.51
CA PRO A 196 50.03 10.33 -10.66
C PRO A 196 48.97 9.80 -9.70
N HIS A 197 48.69 10.57 -8.65
CA HIS A 197 47.57 10.32 -7.77
C HIS A 197 46.33 10.11 -8.64
N THR A 198 45.87 8.87 -8.73
CA THR A 198 44.50 8.59 -9.12
C THR A 198 43.66 9.13 -7.96
N PRO A 199 42.78 10.13 -8.15
CA PRO A 199 41.92 10.57 -7.06
C PRO A 199 40.93 9.43 -6.80
N THR A 200 41.21 8.63 -5.77
CA THR A 200 40.23 7.74 -5.16
C THR A 200 39.12 8.62 -4.58
N ALA A 201 37.91 8.40 -5.08
CA ALA A 201 36.68 8.99 -4.59
C ALA A 201 36.34 8.37 -3.23
N GLU A 202 36.90 8.91 -2.15
CA GLU A 202 36.48 8.66 -0.77
C GLU A 202 37.24 9.64 0.11
N ASP A 203 36.72 10.87 0.24
CA ASP A 203 36.87 11.79 1.38
C ASP A 203 36.29 13.18 1.05
N THR A 204 34.98 13.24 0.81
CA THR A 204 34.20 14.46 1.04
C THR A 204 33.00 14.12 1.94
N GLU A 205 33.28 13.48 3.07
CA GLU A 205 32.44 13.62 4.24
C GLU A 205 33.27 14.30 5.34
N ARG A 206 32.64 15.30 5.96
CA ARG A 206 33.07 16.00 7.19
C ARG A 206 33.95 17.24 7.02
N SER A 207 33.32 18.29 6.50
CA SER A 207 33.50 19.62 7.08
C SER A 207 32.16 20.35 7.13
N ARG A 208 31.33 19.93 8.08
CA ARG A 208 30.14 20.64 8.52
C ARG A 208 30.22 20.73 10.02
N ASP A 209 30.93 21.75 10.51
CA ASP A 209 30.75 22.29 11.86
C ASP A 209 31.35 23.70 11.90
N GLY A 210 30.52 24.67 12.31
CA GLY A 210 30.98 25.97 12.78
C GLY A 210 30.63 27.20 11.93
N ASN A 211 29.34 27.51 11.74
CA ASN A 211 28.87 28.87 12.05
C ASN A 211 27.35 28.91 12.23
N ALA A 212 26.90 28.72 13.46
CA ALA A 212 25.59 29.14 13.92
C ALA A 212 25.79 29.68 15.34
N ASP A 213 25.97 30.99 15.48
CA ASP A 213 25.32 31.73 16.56
C ASP A 213 25.41 33.25 16.40
N GLY A 214 24.34 33.92 16.84
CA GLY A 214 24.14 35.38 16.82
C GLY A 214 22.84 35.74 16.09
N ALA A 215 21.64 35.48 16.64
CA ALA A 215 20.99 36.34 17.65
C ALA A 215 21.24 37.82 17.33
N GLY A 216 20.30 38.63 16.88
CA GLY A 216 18.87 38.70 17.13
C GLY A 216 18.59 40.18 17.36
N ASP A 217 17.53 40.74 16.79
CA ASP A 217 16.92 41.91 17.40
C ASP A 217 15.44 41.97 17.07
N ARG A 218 14.68 42.19 18.15
CA ARG A 218 13.25 42.46 18.19
C ARG A 218 13.09 43.98 18.11
N ASP A 219 12.08 44.44 17.37
CA ASP A 219 10.93 45.20 17.90
C ASP A 219 9.92 45.46 16.78
#